data_AF-A0A2B6E0T0-F1
#
_entry.id   AF-A0A2B6E0T0-F1
#
_cell.length_a   1.000
_cell.length_b   1.000
_cell.length_c   1.000
_cell.angle_alpha   90.00
_cell.angle_beta   90.00
_cell.angle_gamma   90.00
#
_symmetry.space_group_name_H-M   'P 1'
#
loop_
_entity.id
_entity.type
_entity.pdbx_description
1 polymer ?
#
loop_
_entity_poly.entity_id
_entity_poly.type
_entity_poly.pdbx_seq_one_letter_code
_entity_poly.pdbx_strand_id
1 'polypeptide(L)'
;MRYVHVGINVTDLEKSIEFYEKVFGVSPVKVKVDYAKFLLETPGLNFTLNVRDEVKGNQVNHFGFQVDTAEEITLHKERLEKEGFFARDEMDTTCCYAVQDKFWVTDPDGNEWEFFYTKAQSDVHTIEESSCCTTSNVVEKNSCC
;
A
#
# COMPACT_ATOMS: atom_id res chain seq x y z
N MET A 1 13.72 -22.45 -1.76
CA MET A 1 12.84 -21.28 -1.92
C MET A 1 12.06 -21.02 -0.65
N ARG A 2 11.82 -19.76 -0.32
CA ARG A 2 10.96 -19.32 0.79
C ARG A 2 10.06 -18.23 0.23
N TYR A 3 8.77 -18.32 0.51
CA TYR A 3 7.79 -17.30 0.17
C TYR A 3 7.26 -16.71 1.46
N VAL A 4 7.08 -15.39 1.50
CA VAL A 4 6.20 -14.79 2.50
C VAL A 4 4.79 -15.30 2.21
N HIS A 5 4.10 -15.80 3.21
CA HIS A 5 2.72 -16.24 3.07
C HIS A 5 1.79 -15.30 3.80
N VAL A 6 0.85 -14.71 3.06
CA VAL A 6 -0.15 -13.79 3.58
C VAL A 6 -1.52 -14.27 3.15
N GLY A 7 -2.44 -14.34 4.10
CA GLY A 7 -3.84 -14.61 3.85
C GLY A 7 -4.68 -13.47 4.36
N ILE A 8 -5.49 -12.89 3.47
CA ILE A 8 -6.45 -11.85 3.83
C ILE A 8 -7.88 -12.36 3.69
N ASN A 9 -8.79 -11.73 4.42
CA ASN A 9 -10.21 -11.92 4.25
C ASN A 9 -10.73 -10.87 3.25
N VAL A 10 -11.63 -11.28 2.36
CA VAL A 10 -12.26 -10.40 1.38
C VAL A 10 -13.78 -10.60 1.38
N THR A 11 -14.54 -9.56 1.05
CA THR A 11 -16.02 -9.67 0.94
C THR A 11 -16.48 -10.08 -0.46
N ASP A 12 -15.69 -9.77 -1.49
CA ASP A 12 -16.00 -10.06 -2.89
C ASP A 12 -14.76 -10.64 -3.60
N LEU A 13 -14.80 -11.95 -3.89
CA LEU A 13 -13.65 -12.66 -4.45
C LEU A 13 -13.33 -12.21 -5.87
N GLU A 14 -14.33 -11.93 -6.69
CA GLU A 14 -14.14 -11.59 -8.10
C GLU A 14 -13.47 -10.23 -8.22
N LYS A 15 -14.00 -9.23 -7.50
CA LYS A 15 -13.38 -7.89 -7.44
C LYS A 15 -11.98 -7.93 -6.87
N SER A 16 -11.75 -8.76 -5.85
CA SER A 16 -10.44 -8.91 -5.24
C SER A 16 -9.45 -9.55 -6.20
N ILE A 17 -9.85 -10.60 -6.93
CA ILE A 17 -8.99 -11.21 -7.96
C ILE A 17 -8.63 -10.16 -9.02
N GLU A 18 -9.60 -9.42 -9.55
CA GLU A 18 -9.34 -8.39 -10.56
C GLU A 18 -8.34 -7.33 -10.05
N PHE A 19 -8.51 -6.86 -8.82
CA PHE A 19 -7.58 -5.92 -8.18
C PHE A 19 -6.17 -6.51 -8.10
N TYR A 20 -6.02 -7.70 -7.50
CA TYR A 20 -4.72 -8.30 -7.24
C TYR A 20 -4.02 -8.78 -8.51
N GLU A 21 -4.76 -9.18 -9.56
CA GLU A 21 -4.19 -9.45 -10.88
C GLU A 21 -3.52 -8.20 -11.46
N LYS A 22 -4.18 -7.04 -11.37
CA LYS A 22 -3.61 -5.78 -11.86
C LYS A 22 -2.44 -5.32 -10.99
N VAL A 23 -2.55 -5.42 -9.66
CA VAL A 23 -1.47 -5.01 -8.74
C VAL A 23 -0.23 -5.90 -8.91
N PHE A 24 -0.39 -7.22 -8.91
CA PHE A 24 0.73 -8.16 -9.01
C PHE A 24 1.19 -8.44 -10.45
N GLY A 25 0.37 -8.12 -11.46
CA GLY A 25 0.68 -8.38 -12.86
C GLY A 25 0.66 -9.88 -13.23
N VAL A 26 0.04 -10.74 -12.41
CA VAL A 26 -0.04 -12.19 -12.63
C VAL A 26 -1.41 -12.73 -12.23
N SER A 27 -1.88 -13.76 -12.93
CA SER A 27 -3.12 -14.46 -12.59
C SER A 27 -2.98 -15.39 -11.38
N PRO A 28 -4.08 -15.66 -10.64
CA PRO A 28 -4.04 -16.61 -9.53
C PRO A 28 -3.75 -18.03 -10.02
N VAL A 29 -2.87 -18.74 -9.30
CA VAL A 29 -2.53 -20.14 -9.56
C VAL A 29 -3.61 -21.13 -9.09
N LYS A 30 -4.59 -20.66 -8.33
CA LYS A 30 -5.75 -21.46 -7.88
C LYS A 30 -6.93 -20.56 -7.59
N VAL A 31 -8.11 -20.93 -8.08
CA VAL A 31 -9.40 -20.30 -7.78
C VAL A 31 -10.42 -21.38 -7.38
N LYS A 32 -11.20 -21.09 -6.35
CA LYS A 32 -12.36 -21.83 -5.81
C LYS A 32 -13.45 -20.82 -5.48
N VAL A 33 -14.64 -21.33 -5.12
CA VAL A 33 -15.82 -20.49 -4.87
C VAL A 33 -15.61 -19.44 -3.77
N ASP A 34 -14.78 -19.76 -2.77
CA ASP A 34 -14.54 -18.98 -1.56
C ASP A 34 -13.05 -18.65 -1.35
N TYR A 35 -12.20 -18.92 -2.35
CA TYR A 35 -10.75 -18.87 -2.18
C TYR A 35 -10.01 -18.62 -3.48
N ALA A 36 -8.97 -17.78 -3.41
CA ALA A 36 -7.98 -17.65 -4.48
C ALA A 36 -6.55 -17.61 -3.93
N LYS A 37 -5.60 -18.01 -4.77
CA LYS A 37 -4.16 -17.98 -4.44
C LYS A 37 -3.35 -17.40 -5.58
N PHE A 38 -2.49 -16.44 -5.26
CA PHE A 38 -1.42 -15.92 -6.11
C PHE A 38 -0.08 -16.48 -5.65
N LEU A 39 0.83 -16.66 -6.61
CA LEU A 39 2.21 -17.04 -6.35
C LEU A 39 3.12 -16.18 -7.23
N LEU A 40 3.89 -15.29 -6.60
CA LEU A 40 4.84 -14.41 -7.26
C LEU A 40 6.25 -14.94 -6.99
N GLU A 41 7.08 -15.03 -8.02
CA GLU A 41 8.48 -15.46 -7.89
C GLU A 41 9.39 -14.35 -7.37
N THR A 42 9.15 -13.11 -7.82
CA THR A 42 9.94 -11.93 -7.48
C THR A 42 9.01 -10.75 -7.21
N PRO A 43 8.80 -10.34 -5.94
CA PRO A 43 9.27 -11.00 -4.72
C PRO A 43 8.57 -12.35 -4.50
N GLY A 44 9.21 -13.23 -3.73
CA GLY A 44 8.61 -14.51 -3.32
C GLY A 44 7.39 -14.30 -2.41
N LEU A 45 6.19 -14.21 -2.99
CA LEU A 45 4.92 -14.02 -2.27
C LEU A 45 3.91 -15.13 -2.60
N ASN A 46 3.39 -15.78 -1.55
CA ASN A 46 2.27 -16.70 -1.60
C ASN A 46 1.06 -16.01 -0.96
N PHE A 47 0.24 -15.35 -1.77
CA PHE A 47 -0.88 -14.52 -1.31
C PHE A 47 -2.20 -15.25 -1.47
N THR A 48 -3.07 -15.19 -0.46
CA THR A 48 -4.36 -15.89 -0.48
C THR A 48 -5.51 -15.01 -0.08
N LEU A 49 -6.61 -15.14 -0.81
CA LEU A 49 -7.87 -14.45 -0.59
C LEU A 49 -8.88 -15.45 -0.03
N ASN A 50 -9.55 -15.12 1.07
CA ASN A 50 -10.52 -15.99 1.73
C ASN A 50 -11.83 -15.23 1.91
N VAL A 51 -12.93 -15.75 1.34
CA VAL A 51 -14.22 -15.06 1.39
C VAL A 51 -14.78 -15.09 2.81
N ARG A 52 -15.27 -13.93 3.27
CA ARG A 52 -16.03 -13.77 4.52
C ARG A 52 -17.24 -12.90 4.25
N ASP A 53 -18.32 -13.14 5.00
CA ASP A 53 -19.55 -12.32 4.91
C ASP A 53 -19.28 -10.84 5.25
N GLU A 54 -18.25 -10.59 6.05
CA GLU A 54 -17.84 -9.25 6.44
C GLU A 54 -16.33 -9.24 6.75
N VAL A 55 -15.66 -8.15 6.36
CA VAL A 55 -14.29 -7.85 6.77
C VAL A 55 -14.35 -6.75 7.82
N LYS A 56 -14.31 -7.14 9.09
CA LYS A 56 -14.19 -6.21 10.23
C LYS A 56 -12.77 -6.25 10.76
N GLY A 57 -12.05 -5.14 10.56
CA GLY A 57 -10.72 -4.95 11.14
C GLY A 57 -9.70 -5.93 10.61
N ASN A 58 -9.46 -5.96 9.29
CA ASN A 58 -8.19 -6.48 8.78
C ASN A 58 -7.07 -5.60 9.37
N GLN A 59 -6.50 -6.01 10.50
CA GLN A 59 -5.65 -5.21 11.42
C GLN A 59 -4.25 -4.91 10.88
N VAL A 60 -4.00 -5.15 9.60
CA VAL A 60 -2.70 -4.88 9.00
C VAL A 60 -2.71 -3.41 8.59
N ASN A 61 -1.74 -2.64 9.10
CA ASN A 61 -1.68 -1.21 8.80
C ASN A 61 -1.58 -0.97 7.28
N HIS A 62 -0.64 -1.64 6.61
CA HIS A 62 -0.55 -1.70 5.15
C HIS A 62 0.39 -2.83 4.70
N PHE A 63 0.39 -3.08 3.40
CA PHE A 63 1.40 -3.89 2.71
C PHE A 63 2.28 -3.00 1.84
N GLY A 64 3.47 -3.46 1.48
CA GLY A 64 4.41 -2.64 0.72
C GLY A 64 5.30 -3.43 -0.23
N PHE A 65 5.59 -2.83 -1.38
CA PHE A 65 6.68 -3.20 -2.26
C PHE A 65 7.77 -2.12 -2.16
N GLN A 66 8.90 -2.49 -1.58
CA GLN A 66 10.09 -1.65 -1.67
C GLN A 66 10.76 -1.87 -3.02
N VAL A 67 11.05 -0.77 -3.72
CA VAL A 67 11.77 -0.77 -5.01
C VAL A 67 13.16 -0.18 -4.84
N ASP A 68 14.03 -0.43 -5.82
CA ASP A 68 15.45 -0.07 -5.73
C ASP A 68 15.74 1.35 -6.22
N THR A 69 14.87 1.92 -7.06
CA THR A 69 15.05 3.27 -7.61
C THR A 69 13.77 4.09 -7.69
N ALA A 70 13.92 5.42 -7.79
CA ALA A 70 12.80 6.34 -7.97
C ALA A 70 12.12 6.18 -9.35
N GLU A 71 12.87 5.75 -10.37
CA GLU A 71 12.30 5.45 -11.69
C GLU A 71 11.32 4.28 -11.62
N GLU A 72 11.58 3.28 -10.77
CA GLU A 72 10.66 2.14 -10.57
C GLU A 72 9.33 2.58 -9.93
N ILE A 73 9.35 3.58 -9.02
CA ILE A 73 8.11 4.19 -8.49
C ILE A 73 7.26 4.76 -9.61
N THR A 74 7.87 5.56 -10.49
CA THR A 74 7.16 6.17 -11.62
C THR A 74 6.62 5.10 -12.58
N LEU A 75 7.44 4.08 -12.89
CA LEU A 75 7.04 2.97 -13.77
C LEU A 75 5.84 2.19 -13.21
N HIS A 76 5.89 1.81 -11.93
CA HIS A 76 4.80 1.05 -11.31
C HIS A 76 3.53 1.86 -11.17
N LYS A 77 3.65 3.16 -10.87
CA LYS A 77 2.53 4.08 -10.82
C LYS A 77 1.85 4.20 -12.18
N GLU A 78 2.59 4.57 -13.22
CA GLU A 78 2.03 4.72 -14.57
C GLU A 78 1.38 3.43 -15.08
N ARG A 79 1.97 2.28 -14.74
CA ARG A 79 1.39 0.97 -15.06
C ARG A 79 0.02 0.80 -14.40
N LEU A 80 -0.12 1.12 -13.11
CA LEU A 80 -1.39 0.98 -12.40
C LEU A 80 -2.42 2.04 -12.80
N GLU A 81 -2.00 3.26 -13.11
CA GLU A 81 -2.91 4.27 -13.66
C GLU A 81 -3.53 3.81 -14.99
N LYS A 82 -2.75 3.14 -15.85
CA LYS A 82 -3.26 2.52 -17.10
C LYS A 82 -4.27 1.40 -16.86
N GLU A 83 -4.18 0.73 -15.72
CA GLU A 83 -5.14 -0.31 -15.28
C GLU A 83 -6.39 0.28 -14.59
N GLY A 84 -6.46 1.61 -14.47
CA GLY A 84 -7.61 2.35 -13.93
C GLY A 84 -7.51 2.70 -12.45
N PHE A 85 -6.33 2.59 -11.84
CA PHE A 85 -6.12 2.99 -10.44
C PHE A 85 -5.96 4.50 -10.29
N PHE A 86 -6.57 5.06 -9.26
CA PHE A 86 -6.24 6.40 -8.76
C PHE A 86 -5.23 6.26 -7.62
N ALA A 87 -3.95 6.48 -7.93
CA ALA A 87 -2.89 6.40 -6.94
C ALA A 87 -2.81 7.70 -6.12
N ARG A 88 -2.63 7.57 -4.80
CA ARG A 88 -2.35 8.71 -3.91
C ARG A 88 -0.84 8.87 -3.74
N ASP A 89 -0.29 10.02 -4.11
CA ASP A 89 1.14 10.29 -4.09
C ASP A 89 1.63 10.95 -2.79
N GLU A 90 2.82 10.55 -2.36
CA GLU A 90 3.62 11.20 -1.33
C GLU A 90 5.09 11.23 -1.78
N MET A 91 5.50 12.31 -2.45
CA MET A 91 6.86 12.50 -2.96
C MET A 91 7.71 13.31 -1.97
N ASP A 92 9.00 12.99 -1.86
CA ASP A 92 9.94 13.66 -0.94
C ASP A 92 9.45 13.75 0.52
N THR A 93 8.67 12.76 0.95
CA THR A 93 8.04 12.77 2.27
C THR A 93 8.98 12.12 3.29
N THR A 94 9.20 12.80 4.43
CA THR A 94 9.91 12.19 5.56
C THR A 94 8.93 11.39 6.40
N CYS A 95 8.97 10.07 6.32
CA CYS A 95 8.12 9.16 7.09
C CYS A 95 8.98 8.01 7.63
N CYS A 96 8.66 7.50 8.82
CA CYS A 96 9.37 6.34 9.41
C CYS A 96 10.90 6.47 9.45
N TYR A 97 11.45 7.65 9.80
CA TYR A 97 12.91 7.86 9.85
C TYR A 97 13.58 7.77 8.47
N ALA A 98 12.87 8.04 7.38
CA ALA A 98 13.45 8.03 6.04
C ALA A 98 12.81 9.08 5.13
N VAL A 99 13.58 9.59 4.16
CA VAL A 99 13.04 10.36 3.03
C VAL A 99 12.65 9.37 1.95
N GLN A 100 11.38 9.40 1.52
CA GLN A 100 10.82 8.40 0.63
C GLN A 100 10.01 9.03 -0.51
N ASP A 101 10.02 8.35 -1.66
CA ASP A 101 8.99 8.50 -2.68
C ASP A 101 8.07 7.30 -2.59
N LYS A 102 6.76 7.54 -2.48
CA LYS A 102 5.77 6.47 -2.44
C LYS A 102 4.45 6.85 -3.10
N PHE A 103 3.75 5.83 -3.56
CA PHE A 103 2.34 5.95 -3.92
C PHE A 103 1.54 4.80 -3.31
N TRP A 104 0.25 5.04 -3.14
CA TRP A 104 -0.67 4.11 -2.50
C TRP A 104 -1.79 3.68 -3.44
N VAL A 105 -2.19 2.41 -3.31
CA VAL A 105 -3.46 1.88 -3.85
C VAL A 105 -4.23 1.15 -2.75
N THR A 106 -5.55 1.15 -2.84
CA THR A 106 -6.43 0.55 -1.82
C THR A 106 -7.28 -0.54 -2.46
N ASP A 107 -7.30 -1.73 -1.85
CA ASP A 107 -8.09 -2.85 -2.33
C ASP A 107 -9.61 -2.67 -2.04
N PRO A 108 -10.48 -3.51 -2.61
CA PRO A 108 -11.94 -3.38 -2.43
C PRO A 108 -12.42 -3.45 -0.98
N ASP A 109 -11.63 -4.07 -0.09
CA ASP A 109 -11.94 -4.24 1.33
C ASP A 109 -11.16 -3.24 2.23
N GLY A 110 -10.49 -2.26 1.63
CA GLY A 110 -9.84 -1.14 2.34
C GLY A 110 -8.38 -1.38 2.73
N ASN A 111 -7.74 -2.46 2.28
CA ASN A 111 -6.32 -2.70 2.57
C ASN A 111 -5.44 -1.77 1.72
N GLU A 112 -4.58 -1.00 2.38
CA GLU A 112 -3.63 -0.12 1.71
C GLU A 112 -2.36 -0.87 1.29
N TRP A 113 -1.89 -0.56 0.08
CA TRP A 113 -0.66 -1.05 -0.51
C TRP A 113 0.20 0.14 -0.93
N GLU A 114 1.42 0.22 -0.43
CA GLU A 114 2.43 1.16 -0.90
C GLU A 114 3.42 0.54 -1.87
N PHE A 115 3.89 1.34 -2.81
CA PHE A 115 5.16 1.14 -3.48
C PHE A 115 6.06 2.27 -3.01
N PHE A 116 7.25 1.96 -2.51
CA PHE A 116 8.12 2.99 -1.94
C PHE A 116 9.60 2.78 -2.26
N TYR A 117 10.30 3.90 -2.43
CA TYR A 117 11.74 3.96 -2.58
C TYR A 117 12.31 4.80 -1.43
N THR A 118 13.32 4.26 -0.74
CA THR A 118 13.99 4.95 0.38
C THR A 118 15.22 5.70 -0.13
N LYS A 119 15.16 7.04 -0.14
CA LYS A 119 16.24 7.92 -0.61
C LYS A 119 17.37 8.07 0.42
N ALA A 120 16.99 8.25 1.68
CA ALA A 120 17.93 8.48 2.77
C ALA A 120 17.31 8.10 4.12
N GLN A 121 18.14 7.73 5.08
CA GLN A 121 17.74 7.62 6.49
C GLN A 121 17.66 9.03 7.12
N SER A 122 16.80 9.19 8.12
CA SER A 122 16.49 10.43 8.83
C SER A 122 16.30 10.12 10.31
N ASP A 123 16.82 10.93 11.24
CA ASP A 123 16.59 10.72 12.67
C ASP A 123 15.20 11.24 13.14
N VAL A 124 14.37 11.72 12.21
CA VAL A 124 13.06 12.34 12.48
C VAL A 124 11.91 11.44 12.02
N HIS A 125 10.99 11.16 12.94
CA HIS A 125 9.73 10.47 12.66
C HIS A 125 8.59 11.48 12.52
N THR A 126 8.14 11.73 11.30
CA THR A 126 6.96 12.57 11.02
C THR A 126 5.81 11.65 10.60
N ILE A 127 4.66 11.79 11.25
CA ILE A 127 3.39 11.22 10.77
C ILE A 127 2.61 12.42 10.22
N GLU A 128 2.49 12.54 8.90
CA GLU A 128 1.57 13.53 8.33
C GLU A 128 0.15 12.93 8.34
N GLU A 129 -0.62 13.24 9.38
CA GLU A 129 -2.07 13.03 9.34
C GLU A 129 -2.67 14.05 8.36
N SER A 130 -3.22 13.58 7.23
CA SER A 130 -3.99 14.42 6.31
C SER A 130 -5.37 14.77 6.91
N SER A 131 -5.38 15.54 8.00
CA SER A 131 -6.59 16.17 8.51
C SER A 131 -6.72 17.55 7.87
N CYS A 132 -7.36 17.59 6.70
CA CYS A 132 -7.87 18.81 6.08
C CYS A 132 -8.98 19.39 6.97
N CYS A 133 -8.62 20.14 8.03
CA CYS A 133 -9.42 21.13 8.76
C CYS A 133 -8.65 21.65 9.98
N THR A 134 -7.67 22.55 9.79
CA THR A 134 -7.07 23.26 10.92
C THR A 134 -7.91 24.50 11.25
N THR A 135 -8.62 24.44 12.37
CA THR A 135 -9.14 25.66 13.01
C THR A 135 -7.97 26.43 13.60
N SER A 136 -7.83 27.68 13.19
CA SER A 136 -6.79 28.61 13.66
C SER A 136 -6.87 28.79 15.17
N ASN A 137 -5.89 28.30 15.91
CA ASN A 137 -5.60 28.81 17.25
C ASN A 137 -4.25 29.53 17.21
N VAL A 138 -4.37 30.86 17.28
CA VAL A 138 -3.28 31.81 17.46
C VAL A 138 -2.62 31.50 18.81
N VAL A 139 -1.34 31.13 18.80
CA VAL A 139 -0.53 31.10 20.02
C VAL A 139 0.21 32.42 20.13
N GLU A 140 -0.17 33.19 21.15
CA GLU A 140 0.49 34.44 21.54
C GLU A 140 1.98 34.22 21.82
N LYS A 141 2.79 35.11 21.24
CA LYS A 141 4.21 35.28 21.58
C LYS A 141 4.35 35.73 23.03
N ASN A 142 5.16 35.02 23.81
CA ASN A 142 5.85 35.60 24.96
C ASN A 142 7.35 35.25 24.94
N SER A 143 8.11 36.20 24.38
CA SER A 143 9.36 36.82 24.84
C SER A 143 10.52 35.99 25.46
N CYS A 144 11.67 36.10 24.75
CA CYS A 144 13.07 36.37 25.17
C CYS A 144 13.75 35.62 26.33
N CYS A 145 14.91 35.02 26.03
CA CYS A 145 16.24 35.61 26.21
C CYS A 145 17.19 35.12 25.11
#